data_AF-A0AA42Y9X0-F1
#
_entry.id   AF-A0AA42Y9X0-F1
#
_cell.length_a   1.000
_cell.length_b   1.000
_cell.length_c   1.000
_cell.angle_alpha   90.00
_cell.angle_beta   90.00
_cell.angle_gamma   90.00
#
_symmetry.space_group_name_H-M   'P 1'
#
loop_
_entity.id
_entity.type
_entity.pdbx_description
1 polymer ?
#
loop_
_entity_poly.entity_id
_entity_poly.type
_entity_poly.pdbx_seq_one_letter_code
_entity_poly.pdbx_strand_id
1 'polypeptide(L)'
;MDHKTSVAKPAFYNDMYQADGLVRAHYAAYAEWLEDKPVEYLLQKQREADTLYTRLGITFAVYGDETGVERAIPFDIIPRIFDAAAWSKIHDGACQRVRALNAFLRDIYHNQNIVRAGIVPAEYVMGNSLYRPEMRDFAVPGDVYVQVAGVDVVQTGSDEFSVLEDNLRTPSGVSYMLENRNMMMRLFPELFARMSVAPIDHYTNLLLENLRSVSPGGRTDPVVVVLTPGPYNSAYFEHAFLAQQMGVELVEGQDLFVADQHVYLRTTRGPQRVDVIYRRIDDDFLDPLAFRPDSVLGVAGLFAAYRAGNVTLANAIGTGLADDKSTYIYVPEMIRFYLGEEPILQNVPTWQLRKPDDLKHVLSRLSELVVKEVQGSG
;
A
#
# COMPACT_ATOMS: atom_id res chain seq x y z
N MET A 1 45.67 -17.73 1.55
CA MET A 1 45.40 -16.92 2.75
C MET A 1 43.90 -16.88 2.90
N ASP A 2 43.39 -17.48 3.97
CA ASP A 2 41.97 -17.67 4.24
C ASP A 2 41.26 -16.31 4.37
N HIS A 3 40.50 -15.92 3.36
CA HIS A 3 39.47 -14.89 3.49
C HIS A 3 38.19 -15.52 4.06
N LYS A 4 38.26 -16.01 5.30
CA LYS A 4 37.05 -16.18 6.11
C LYS A 4 36.71 -14.81 6.69
N THR A 5 35.94 -14.04 5.95
CA THR A 5 35.25 -12.86 6.45
C THR A 5 34.36 -13.34 7.60
N SER A 6 34.83 -13.17 8.83
CA SER A 6 34.05 -13.45 10.05
C SER A 6 32.88 -12.47 10.07
N VAL A 7 31.74 -12.86 9.51
CA VAL A 7 30.47 -12.14 9.67
C VAL A 7 30.21 -12.06 11.17
N ALA A 8 30.22 -10.85 11.71
CA ALA A 8 29.96 -10.62 13.14
C ALA A 8 28.61 -11.24 13.51
N LYS A 9 28.55 -11.92 14.68
CA LYS A 9 27.29 -12.47 15.19
C LYS A 9 26.25 -11.35 15.25
N PRO A 10 25.11 -11.48 14.56
CA PRO A 10 24.15 -10.39 14.51
C PRO A 10 23.47 -10.27 15.88
N ALA A 11 23.43 -9.03 16.41
CA ALA A 11 22.71 -8.71 17.65
C ALA A 11 21.18 -8.76 17.49
N PHE A 12 20.71 -8.85 16.25
CA PHE A 12 19.31 -8.88 15.84
C PHE A 12 19.07 -10.02 14.85
N TYR A 13 17.82 -10.34 14.57
CA TYR A 13 17.47 -11.32 13.54
C TYR A 13 18.11 -10.94 12.18
N ASN A 14 18.74 -11.91 11.52
CA ASN A 14 19.31 -11.75 10.19
C ASN A 14 18.66 -12.74 9.22
N ASP A 15 18.22 -12.24 8.05
CA ASP A 15 17.52 -13.02 7.04
C ASP A 15 18.40 -14.12 6.41
N MET A 16 19.72 -13.91 6.31
CA MET A 16 20.64 -14.85 5.67
C MET A 16 21.33 -15.79 6.66
N TYR A 17 21.75 -15.27 7.82
CA TYR A 17 22.57 -15.99 8.79
C TYR A 17 21.81 -16.29 10.09
N GLN A 18 22.07 -17.47 10.64
CA GLN A 18 21.63 -17.88 11.97
C GLN A 18 22.53 -17.27 13.06
N ALA A 19 22.11 -17.36 14.33
CA ALA A 19 22.85 -16.81 15.46
C ALA A 19 24.24 -17.47 15.66
N ASP A 20 24.43 -18.69 15.16
CA ASP A 20 25.70 -19.41 15.16
C ASP A 20 26.57 -19.13 13.91
N GLY A 21 26.09 -18.31 12.98
CA GLY A 21 26.77 -17.94 11.74
C GLY A 21 26.50 -18.87 10.56
N LEU A 22 25.68 -19.92 10.71
CA LEU A 22 25.29 -20.79 9.61
C LEU A 22 24.31 -20.08 8.66
N VAL A 23 24.44 -20.33 7.36
CA VAL A 23 23.49 -19.83 6.35
C VAL A 23 22.14 -20.53 6.52
N ARG A 24 21.04 -19.77 6.46
CA ARG A 24 19.68 -20.30 6.48
C ARG A 24 19.36 -21.01 5.18
N ALA A 25 18.57 -22.09 5.26
CA ALA A 25 18.32 -22.97 4.13
C ALA A 25 17.80 -22.25 2.87
N HIS A 26 16.88 -21.29 3.02
CA HIS A 26 16.32 -20.54 1.89
C HIS A 26 17.29 -19.55 1.24
N TYR A 27 18.41 -19.23 1.91
CA TYR A 27 19.52 -18.44 1.36
C TYR A 27 20.64 -19.30 0.79
N ALA A 28 20.63 -20.63 0.93
CA ALA A 28 21.76 -21.49 0.59
C ALA A 28 22.24 -21.33 -0.87
N ALA A 29 21.32 -21.39 -1.83
CA ALA A 29 21.64 -21.23 -3.25
C ALA A 29 22.19 -19.82 -3.59
N TYR A 30 21.71 -18.80 -2.86
CA TYR A 30 22.20 -17.44 -2.99
C TYR A 30 23.61 -17.28 -2.40
N ALA A 31 23.85 -17.87 -1.23
CA ALA A 31 25.15 -17.88 -0.57
C ALA A 31 26.22 -18.58 -1.43
N GLU A 32 25.90 -19.74 -2.00
CA GLU A 32 26.78 -20.46 -2.92
C GLU A 32 27.09 -19.62 -4.18
N TRP A 33 26.09 -18.95 -4.75
CA TRP A 33 26.33 -18.04 -5.88
C TRP A 33 27.23 -16.86 -5.48
N LEU A 34 27.05 -16.32 -4.27
CA LEU A 34 27.78 -15.15 -3.76
C LEU A 34 29.24 -15.47 -3.41
N GLU A 35 29.54 -16.67 -2.90
CA GLU A 35 30.90 -17.10 -2.54
C GLU A 35 31.89 -16.98 -3.70
N ASP A 36 31.43 -17.25 -4.93
CA ASP A 36 32.24 -17.18 -6.16
C ASP A 36 32.33 -15.78 -6.78
N LYS A 37 31.84 -14.72 -6.12
CA LYS A 37 31.77 -13.36 -6.69
C LYS A 37 32.73 -12.41 -5.97
N PRO A 38 33.72 -11.84 -6.69
CA PRO A 38 34.53 -10.76 -6.15
C PRO A 38 33.69 -9.54 -5.78
N VAL A 39 34.09 -8.81 -4.74
CA VAL A 39 33.38 -7.58 -4.31
C VAL A 39 33.34 -6.55 -5.44
N GLU A 40 34.38 -6.47 -6.26
CA GLU A 40 34.46 -5.58 -7.41
C GLU A 40 33.36 -5.86 -8.45
N TYR A 41 33.00 -7.14 -8.63
CA TYR A 41 31.91 -7.54 -9.51
C TYR A 41 30.56 -7.02 -8.97
N LEU A 42 30.32 -7.16 -7.66
CA LEU A 42 29.11 -6.66 -7.01
C LEU A 42 29.00 -5.14 -7.08
N LEU A 43 30.10 -4.42 -6.82
CA LEU A 43 30.16 -2.96 -6.95
C LEU A 43 29.93 -2.50 -8.40
N GLN A 44 30.43 -3.24 -9.39
CA GLN A 44 30.16 -2.96 -10.79
C GLN A 44 28.66 -3.13 -11.09
N LYS A 45 28.03 -4.20 -10.58
CA LYS A 45 26.60 -4.46 -10.75
C LYS A 45 25.72 -3.42 -10.06
N GLN A 46 26.13 -2.94 -8.89
CA GLN A 46 25.47 -1.82 -8.22
C GLN A 46 25.49 -0.55 -9.09
N ARG A 47 26.64 -0.17 -9.65
CA ARG A 47 26.75 1.00 -10.56
C ARG A 47 25.92 0.84 -11.84
N GLU A 48 25.82 -0.39 -12.35
CA GLU A 48 24.96 -0.72 -13.49
C GLU A 48 23.49 -0.50 -13.11
N ALA A 49 23.06 -0.96 -11.92
CA ALA A 49 21.73 -0.72 -11.39
C ALA A 49 21.43 0.78 -11.26
N ASP A 50 22.29 1.55 -10.59
CA ASP A 50 22.11 3.00 -10.37
C ASP A 50 21.94 3.76 -11.70
N THR A 51 22.74 3.40 -12.71
CA THR A 51 22.66 3.98 -14.06
C THR A 51 21.33 3.65 -14.73
N LEU A 52 20.83 2.43 -14.56
CA LEU A 52 19.57 1.99 -15.13
C LEU A 52 18.36 2.63 -14.43
N TYR A 53 18.36 2.73 -13.10
CA TYR A 53 17.32 3.45 -12.34
C TYR A 53 17.19 4.89 -12.80
N THR A 54 18.32 5.57 -12.97
CA THR A 54 18.36 6.95 -13.47
C THR A 54 17.79 7.06 -14.88
N ARG A 55 18.13 6.12 -15.79
CA ARG A 55 17.63 6.13 -17.17
C ARG A 55 16.15 5.80 -17.31
N LEU A 56 15.63 4.93 -16.44
CA LEU A 56 14.22 4.55 -16.42
C LEU A 56 13.34 5.59 -15.71
N GLY A 57 13.95 6.63 -15.13
CA GLY A 57 13.21 7.65 -14.38
C GLY A 57 12.56 7.08 -13.12
N ILE A 58 13.13 6.02 -12.54
CA ILE A 58 12.66 5.45 -11.27
C ILE A 58 13.15 6.36 -10.15
N THR A 59 12.43 7.46 -9.96
CA THR A 59 12.78 8.51 -8.99
C THR A 59 11.70 8.63 -7.91
N PHE A 60 12.08 9.29 -6.81
CA PHE A 60 11.13 9.74 -5.78
C PHE A 60 11.39 11.21 -5.52
N ALA A 61 10.32 12.02 -5.50
CA ALA A 61 10.43 13.40 -5.05
C ALA A 61 10.39 13.42 -3.51
N VAL A 62 11.51 13.77 -2.88
CA VAL A 62 11.57 13.93 -1.42
C VAL A 62 10.83 15.22 -1.04
N TYR A 63 9.77 15.09 -0.23
CA TYR A 63 9.03 16.24 0.28
C TYR A 63 9.95 17.13 1.12
N GLY A 64 10.10 18.41 0.74
CA GLY A 64 10.84 19.42 1.51
C GLY A 64 12.22 19.83 0.96
N ASP A 65 12.69 19.29 -0.17
CA ASP A 65 13.88 19.81 -0.84
C ASP A 65 13.45 20.92 -1.83
N GLU A 66 13.70 22.21 -1.49
CA GLU A 66 13.37 23.40 -2.32
C GLU A 66 13.97 23.34 -3.74
N THR A 67 14.87 22.40 -3.98
CA THR A 67 15.60 22.21 -5.22
C THR A 67 14.85 21.41 -6.28
N GLY A 68 13.74 20.73 -5.94
CA GLY A 68 12.98 19.91 -6.89
C GLY A 68 13.79 18.78 -7.52
N VAL A 69 14.93 18.41 -6.91
CA VAL A 69 15.83 17.39 -7.45
C VAL A 69 15.24 16.02 -7.18
N GLU A 70 14.69 15.40 -8.21
CA GLU A 70 14.38 13.98 -8.24
C GLU A 70 15.64 13.18 -7.84
N ARG A 71 15.54 12.41 -6.75
CA ARG A 71 16.60 11.49 -6.33
C ARG A 71 16.17 10.07 -6.68
N ALA A 72 17.10 9.30 -7.24
CA ALA A 72 16.92 7.87 -7.40
C ALA A 72 16.81 7.23 -6.00
N ILE A 73 15.82 6.36 -5.81
CA ILE A 73 15.74 5.55 -4.59
C ILE A 73 16.96 4.63 -4.56
N PRO A 74 17.72 4.55 -3.46
CA PRO A 74 18.80 3.58 -3.33
C PRO A 74 18.28 2.16 -3.57
N PHE A 75 18.88 1.48 -4.52
CA PHE A 75 18.58 0.07 -4.81
C PHE A 75 19.69 -0.80 -4.24
N ASP A 76 19.34 -1.87 -3.54
CA ASP A 76 20.30 -2.88 -3.08
C ASP A 76 20.19 -4.14 -3.94
N ILE A 77 21.32 -4.61 -4.48
CA ILE A 77 21.40 -5.83 -5.30
C ILE A 77 21.27 -7.12 -4.50
N ILE A 78 21.31 -7.07 -3.17
CA ILE A 78 21.11 -8.21 -2.29
C ILE A 78 19.60 -8.40 -2.04
N PRO A 79 18.98 -9.47 -2.56
CA PRO A 79 17.55 -9.66 -2.41
C PRO A 79 17.16 -10.06 -0.99
N ARG A 80 15.98 -9.61 -0.57
CA ARG A 80 15.28 -10.21 0.57
C ARG A 80 14.51 -11.44 0.12
N ILE A 81 14.89 -12.62 0.61
CA ILE A 81 14.34 -13.91 0.17
C ILE A 81 13.43 -14.46 1.27
N PHE A 82 12.19 -14.77 0.90
CA PHE A 82 11.26 -15.51 1.75
C PHE A 82 11.09 -16.94 1.22
N ASP A 83 11.05 -17.92 2.11
CA ASP A 83 10.56 -19.24 1.74
C ASP A 83 9.03 -19.26 1.62
N ALA A 84 8.51 -20.34 1.04
CA ALA A 84 7.08 -20.49 0.77
C ALA A 84 6.23 -20.51 2.04
N ALA A 85 6.76 -21.04 3.16
CA ALA A 85 6.03 -21.13 4.41
C ALA A 85 5.89 -19.75 5.08
N ALA A 86 6.99 -19.00 5.14
CA ALA A 86 6.99 -17.62 5.59
C ALA A 86 6.06 -16.74 4.74
N TRP A 87 6.14 -16.87 3.40
CA TRP A 87 5.26 -16.12 2.51
C TRP A 87 3.79 -16.50 2.67
N SER A 88 3.45 -17.80 2.81
CA SER A 88 2.07 -18.23 3.05
C SER A 88 1.49 -17.58 4.31
N LYS A 89 2.27 -17.54 5.41
CA LYS A 89 1.82 -16.89 6.64
C LYS A 89 1.59 -15.39 6.46
N ILE A 90 2.49 -14.68 5.77
CA ILE A 90 2.34 -13.26 5.46
C ILE A 90 1.10 -13.03 4.59
N HIS A 91 0.97 -13.80 3.50
CA HIS A 91 -0.17 -13.75 2.58
C HIS A 91 -1.50 -13.97 3.30
N ASP A 92 -1.64 -15.10 3.99
CA ASP A 92 -2.90 -15.49 4.62
C ASP A 92 -3.30 -14.50 5.71
N GLY A 93 -2.32 -14.01 6.48
CA GLY A 93 -2.57 -13.00 7.50
C GLY A 93 -2.88 -11.62 6.95
N ALA A 94 -2.25 -11.19 5.86
CA ALA A 94 -2.59 -9.94 5.18
C ALA A 94 -4.01 -10.02 4.59
N CYS A 95 -4.37 -11.14 3.94
CA CYS A 95 -5.72 -11.36 3.41
C CYS A 95 -6.78 -11.36 4.53
N GLN A 96 -6.53 -12.06 5.64
CA GLN A 96 -7.40 -12.04 6.82
C GLN A 96 -7.60 -10.62 7.34
N ARG A 97 -6.50 -9.88 7.52
CA ARG A 97 -6.51 -8.51 8.04
C ARG A 97 -7.31 -7.56 7.15
N VAL A 98 -7.08 -7.59 5.83
CA VAL A 98 -7.79 -6.73 4.87
C VAL A 98 -9.29 -7.07 4.82
N ARG A 99 -9.67 -8.35 4.92
CA ARG A 99 -11.08 -8.75 5.05
C ARG A 99 -11.74 -8.14 6.28
N ALA A 100 -11.07 -8.15 7.43
CA ALA A 100 -11.58 -7.56 8.66
C ALA A 100 -11.68 -6.02 8.57
N LEU A 101 -10.67 -5.35 7.99
CA LEU A 101 -10.67 -3.91 7.76
C LEU A 101 -11.79 -3.47 6.81
N ASN A 102 -12.02 -4.22 5.74
CA ASN A 102 -13.12 -3.95 4.80
C ASN A 102 -14.49 -4.16 5.48
N ALA A 103 -14.64 -5.21 6.30
CA ALA A 103 -15.84 -5.43 7.10
C ALA A 103 -16.08 -4.33 8.15
N PHE A 104 -15.01 -3.83 8.76
CA PHE A 104 -15.06 -2.69 9.67
C PHE A 104 -15.59 -1.43 9.00
N LEU A 105 -15.06 -1.06 7.83
CA LEU A 105 -15.54 0.10 7.07
C LEU A 105 -17.03 -0.03 6.71
N ARG A 106 -17.45 -1.22 6.25
CA ARG A 106 -18.85 -1.51 5.98
C ARG A 106 -19.72 -1.32 7.22
N ASP A 107 -19.31 -1.87 8.36
CA ASP A 107 -20.08 -1.77 9.59
C ASP A 107 -20.19 -0.31 10.07
N ILE A 108 -19.09 0.43 10.08
CA ILE A 108 -19.06 1.82 10.56
C ILE A 108 -19.96 2.76 9.74
N TYR A 109 -19.98 2.59 8.41
CA TYR A 109 -20.84 3.40 7.56
C TYR A 109 -22.31 2.96 7.54
N HIS A 110 -22.65 1.86 8.22
CA HIS A 110 -24.01 1.32 8.29
C HIS A 110 -24.46 1.11 9.75
N ASN A 111 -24.39 -0.13 10.23
CA ASN A 111 -25.05 -0.55 11.47
C ASN A 111 -24.23 -0.24 12.74
N GLN A 112 -22.92 -0.04 12.62
CA GLN A 112 -22.01 0.27 13.72
C GLN A 112 -22.07 -0.77 14.84
N ASN A 113 -22.20 -2.04 14.48
CA ASN A 113 -22.31 -3.16 15.42
C ASN A 113 -21.09 -3.28 16.34
N ILE A 114 -19.87 -3.07 15.83
CA ILE A 114 -18.64 -3.14 16.64
C ILE A 114 -18.59 -2.03 17.70
N VAL A 115 -19.18 -0.87 17.40
CA VAL A 115 -19.33 0.25 18.34
C VAL A 115 -20.41 -0.05 19.36
N ARG A 116 -21.57 -0.57 18.92
CA ARG A 116 -22.67 -0.99 19.80
C ARG A 116 -22.27 -2.13 20.75
N ALA A 117 -21.35 -2.99 20.31
CA ALA A 117 -20.75 -4.04 21.12
C ALA A 117 -19.71 -3.51 22.13
N GLY A 118 -19.34 -2.22 22.06
CA GLY A 118 -18.37 -1.59 22.97
C GLY A 118 -16.91 -1.95 22.70
N ILE A 119 -16.60 -2.59 21.56
CA ILE A 119 -15.24 -3.00 21.20
C ILE A 119 -14.44 -1.79 20.70
N VAL A 120 -15.00 -1.03 19.75
CA VAL A 120 -14.41 0.22 19.26
C VAL A 120 -15.18 1.40 19.84
N PRO A 121 -14.55 2.32 20.60
CA PRO A 121 -15.22 3.49 21.14
C PRO A 121 -15.78 4.41 20.05
N ALA A 122 -17.02 4.88 20.24
CA ALA A 122 -17.68 5.78 19.28
C ALA A 122 -16.89 7.07 19.04
N GLU A 123 -16.21 7.58 20.07
CA GLU A 123 -15.35 8.77 19.98
C GLU A 123 -14.19 8.62 18.98
N TYR A 124 -13.66 7.40 18.79
CA TYR A 124 -12.54 7.15 17.85
C TYR A 124 -13.01 7.03 16.40
N VAL A 125 -14.31 6.87 16.21
CA VAL A 125 -14.94 6.87 14.90
C VAL A 125 -15.48 8.26 14.58
N MET A 126 -16.41 8.75 15.38
CA MET A 126 -17.17 9.98 15.08
C MET A 126 -16.35 11.26 15.29
N GLY A 127 -15.32 11.22 16.13
CA GLY A 127 -14.40 12.33 16.34
C GLY A 127 -13.20 12.33 15.39
N ASN A 128 -13.06 11.30 14.54
CA ASN A 128 -11.94 11.18 13.63
C ASN A 128 -12.15 12.04 12.38
N SER A 129 -11.16 12.87 12.03
CA SER A 129 -11.21 13.72 10.84
C SER A 129 -11.26 12.95 9.51
N LEU A 130 -10.91 11.67 9.53
CA LEU A 130 -10.95 10.77 8.37
C LEU A 130 -12.28 10.02 8.25
N TYR A 131 -13.16 10.12 9.25
CA TYR A 131 -14.53 9.66 9.11
C TYR A 131 -15.31 10.58 8.17
N ARG A 132 -16.01 9.97 7.22
CA ARG A 132 -16.76 10.65 6.15
C ARG A 132 -18.25 10.43 6.37
N PRO A 133 -18.97 11.32 7.08
CA PRO A 133 -20.40 11.16 7.29
C PRO A 133 -21.19 11.07 5.97
N GLU A 134 -20.64 11.61 4.89
CA GLU A 134 -21.18 11.54 3.54
C GLU A 134 -21.28 10.09 3.03
N MET A 135 -20.48 9.16 3.55
CA MET A 135 -20.51 7.74 3.16
C MET A 135 -21.54 6.90 3.94
N ARG A 136 -22.25 7.50 4.89
CA ARG A 136 -23.24 6.81 5.70
C ARG A 136 -24.41 6.28 4.86
N ASP A 137 -24.79 5.03 5.15
CA ASP A 137 -25.86 4.28 4.49
C ASP A 137 -25.69 4.15 2.97
N PHE A 138 -24.46 4.31 2.48
CA PHE A 138 -24.12 4.12 1.08
C PHE A 138 -23.50 2.74 0.84
N ALA A 139 -24.20 1.92 0.06
CA ALA A 139 -23.74 0.60 -0.35
C ALA A 139 -22.74 0.71 -1.52
N VAL A 140 -21.46 0.58 -1.21
CA VAL A 140 -20.40 0.54 -2.24
C VAL A 140 -20.51 -0.74 -3.08
N PRO A 141 -20.16 -0.71 -4.37
CA PRO A 141 -20.20 -1.90 -5.23
C PRO A 141 -19.43 -3.09 -4.64
N GLY A 142 -20.12 -4.23 -4.54
CA GLY A 142 -19.55 -5.48 -4.01
C GLY A 142 -19.23 -5.45 -2.52
N ASP A 143 -19.70 -4.45 -1.76
CA ASP A 143 -19.28 -4.21 -0.36
C ASP A 143 -17.73 -4.06 -0.23
N VAL A 144 -17.03 -3.67 -1.30
CA VAL A 144 -15.57 -3.48 -1.33
C VAL A 144 -15.23 -2.00 -1.17
N TYR A 145 -14.72 -1.64 0.00
CA TYR A 145 -14.17 -0.31 0.29
C TYR A 145 -12.68 -0.20 -0.06
N VAL A 146 -11.95 -1.30 0.15
CA VAL A 146 -10.50 -1.36 -0.02
C VAL A 146 -10.17 -2.32 -1.16
N GLN A 147 -10.00 -1.77 -2.36
CA GLN A 147 -9.62 -2.52 -3.55
C GLN A 147 -8.11 -2.84 -3.54
N VAL A 148 -7.29 -1.93 -3.00
CA VAL A 148 -5.85 -2.10 -2.82
C VAL A 148 -5.47 -1.75 -1.38
N ALA A 149 -4.73 -2.63 -0.71
CA ALA A 149 -4.21 -2.39 0.63
C ALA A 149 -2.70 -2.58 0.64
N GLY A 150 -1.96 -1.65 1.27
CA GLY A 150 -0.59 -1.87 1.70
C GLY A 150 -0.56 -2.33 3.15
N VAL A 151 0.21 -3.36 3.48
CA VAL A 151 0.38 -3.85 4.86
C VAL A 151 1.86 -3.89 5.16
N ASP A 152 2.31 -3.03 6.08
CA ASP A 152 3.72 -2.90 6.42
C ASP A 152 4.09 -3.95 7.47
N VAL A 153 4.88 -4.95 7.07
CA VAL A 153 5.23 -6.09 7.92
C VAL A 153 6.71 -6.07 8.28
N VAL A 154 7.01 -6.15 9.57
CA VAL A 154 8.36 -6.38 10.10
C VAL A 154 8.53 -7.79 10.62
N GLN A 155 9.78 -8.25 10.58
CA GLN A 155 10.18 -9.56 11.08
C GLN A 155 11.15 -9.41 12.24
N THR A 156 10.81 -9.96 13.41
CA THR A 156 11.65 -9.90 14.63
C THR A 156 12.34 -11.23 14.95
N GLY A 157 11.92 -12.31 14.29
CA GLY A 157 12.39 -13.67 14.48
C GLY A 157 12.02 -14.53 13.28
N SER A 158 12.45 -15.81 13.27
CA SER A 158 12.25 -16.69 12.11
C SER A 158 10.80 -16.80 11.66
N ASP A 159 9.86 -16.88 12.60
CA ASP A 159 8.42 -16.99 12.33
C ASP A 159 7.60 -15.84 12.95
N GLU A 160 8.27 -14.75 13.35
CA GLU A 160 7.65 -13.63 14.04
C GLU A 160 7.47 -12.45 13.10
N PHE A 161 6.25 -12.32 12.57
CA PHE A 161 5.83 -11.23 11.70
C PHE A 161 4.81 -10.35 12.42
N SER A 162 5.06 -9.04 12.42
CA SER A 162 4.18 -8.05 13.01
C SER A 162 3.84 -6.96 12.01
N VAL A 163 2.59 -6.52 12.00
CA VAL A 163 2.13 -5.39 11.19
C VAL A 163 2.47 -4.10 11.93
N LEU A 164 3.15 -3.17 11.27
CA LEU A 164 3.40 -1.82 11.77
C LEU A 164 2.25 -0.87 11.43
N GLU A 165 1.78 -0.93 10.19
CA GLU A 165 0.85 0.05 9.64
C GLU A 165 0.04 -0.58 8.50
N ASP A 166 -1.17 -0.06 8.32
CA ASP A 166 -2.04 -0.36 7.19
C ASP A 166 -2.11 0.88 6.30
N ASN A 167 -2.22 0.69 4.99
CA ASN A 167 -2.32 1.77 4.02
C ASN A 167 -3.53 1.50 3.13
N LEU A 168 -4.66 2.15 3.41
CA LEU A 168 -5.97 1.85 2.82
C LEU A 168 -6.55 3.04 2.02
N ARG A 169 -5.85 4.18 1.99
CA ARG A 169 -6.21 5.36 1.17
C ARG A 169 -5.74 5.16 -0.27
N THR A 170 -4.51 5.58 -0.56
CA THR A 170 -3.91 5.60 -1.91
C THR A 170 -2.54 4.90 -1.89
N PRO A 171 -2.46 3.62 -1.45
CA PRO A 171 -1.18 2.94 -1.24
C PRO A 171 -0.31 2.93 -2.51
N SER A 172 0.99 3.12 -2.31
CA SER A 172 2.01 3.15 -3.36
C SER A 172 3.12 2.14 -3.09
N GLY A 173 3.94 1.84 -4.08
CA GLY A 173 5.12 0.97 -3.96
C GLY A 173 5.24 -0.10 -5.05
N VAL A 174 4.16 -0.32 -5.81
CA VAL A 174 4.05 -1.43 -6.78
C VAL A 174 4.98 -1.21 -7.96
N SER A 175 5.13 0.03 -8.45
CA SER A 175 6.06 0.29 -9.56
C SER A 175 7.48 -0.09 -9.18
N TYR A 176 7.91 0.25 -7.96
CA TYR A 176 9.22 -0.14 -7.43
C TYR A 176 9.34 -1.66 -7.28
N MET A 177 8.31 -2.34 -6.78
CA MET A 177 8.32 -3.81 -6.69
C MET A 177 8.57 -4.47 -8.06
N LEU A 178 7.86 -4.01 -9.10
CA LEU A 178 7.99 -4.54 -10.46
C LEU A 178 9.33 -4.19 -11.10
N GLU A 179 9.77 -2.93 -10.97
CA GLU A 179 11.06 -2.49 -11.52
C GLU A 179 12.25 -3.13 -10.81
N ASN A 180 12.19 -3.32 -9.49
CA ASN A 180 13.21 -4.04 -8.72
C ASN A 180 13.37 -5.47 -9.25
N ARG A 181 12.26 -6.16 -9.56
CA ARG A 181 12.30 -7.51 -10.13
C ARG A 181 12.90 -7.52 -11.54
N ASN A 182 12.47 -6.60 -12.40
CA ASN A 182 13.02 -6.45 -13.75
C ASN A 182 14.52 -6.16 -13.72
N MET A 183 14.96 -5.30 -12.80
CA MET A 183 16.37 -4.99 -12.60
C MET A 183 17.17 -6.23 -12.18
N MET A 184 16.70 -6.97 -11.18
CA MET A 184 17.38 -8.18 -10.71
C MET A 184 17.49 -9.24 -11.82
N MET A 185 16.41 -9.46 -12.60
CA MET A 185 16.42 -10.41 -13.71
C MET A 185 17.39 -10.00 -14.83
N ARG A 186 17.55 -8.69 -15.06
CA ARG A 186 18.49 -8.15 -16.04
C ARG A 186 19.95 -8.25 -15.58
N LEU A 187 20.21 -7.96 -14.31
CA LEU A 187 21.56 -7.92 -13.76
C LEU A 187 22.12 -9.32 -13.47
N PHE A 188 21.26 -10.23 -13.01
CA PHE A 188 21.61 -11.57 -12.50
C PHE A 188 20.67 -12.67 -13.03
N PRO A 189 20.51 -12.84 -14.35
CA PRO A 189 19.62 -13.85 -14.91
C PRO A 189 19.94 -15.27 -14.42
N GLU A 190 21.21 -15.56 -14.11
CA GLU A 190 21.65 -16.85 -13.59
C GLU A 190 21.12 -17.16 -12.18
N LEU A 191 20.85 -16.15 -11.34
CA LEU A 191 20.23 -16.36 -10.03
C LEU A 191 18.81 -16.89 -10.17
N PHE A 192 18.04 -16.36 -11.13
CA PHE A 192 16.67 -16.81 -11.42
C PHE A 192 16.61 -18.19 -12.06
N ALA A 193 17.71 -18.65 -12.68
CA ALA A 193 17.83 -20.04 -13.14
C ALA A 193 18.14 -21.02 -11.99
N ARG A 194 18.79 -20.55 -10.92
CA ARG A 194 19.13 -21.35 -9.73
C ARG A 194 18.02 -21.40 -8.68
N MET A 195 17.18 -20.35 -8.64
CA MET A 195 16.15 -20.17 -7.62
C MET A 195 14.76 -20.16 -8.25
N SER A 196 13.82 -20.89 -7.65
CA SER A 196 12.41 -20.90 -8.08
C SER A 196 11.67 -19.66 -7.56
N VAL A 197 11.94 -18.50 -8.13
CA VAL A 197 11.31 -17.22 -7.75
C VAL A 197 9.94 -17.09 -8.41
N ALA A 198 8.89 -16.87 -7.62
CA ALA A 198 7.54 -16.67 -8.16
C ALA A 198 7.43 -15.37 -9.00
N PRO A 199 6.75 -15.40 -10.17
CA PRO A 199 6.58 -14.23 -11.01
C PRO A 199 5.62 -13.21 -10.38
N ILE A 200 5.78 -11.94 -10.72
CA ILE A 200 4.96 -10.82 -10.20
C ILE A 200 4.48 -9.85 -11.29
N ASP A 201 4.91 -10.07 -12.53
CA ASP A 201 4.64 -9.26 -13.71
C ASP A 201 3.15 -9.22 -14.10
N HIS A 202 2.35 -10.17 -13.62
CA HIS A 202 0.91 -10.22 -13.83
C HIS A 202 0.09 -9.32 -12.88
N TYR A 203 0.73 -8.60 -11.95
CA TYR A 203 0.03 -7.75 -10.97
C TYR A 203 -0.93 -6.73 -11.62
N THR A 204 -0.48 -6.02 -12.65
CA THR A 204 -1.27 -4.93 -13.26
C THR A 204 -2.50 -5.47 -14.00
N ASN A 205 -2.40 -6.67 -14.58
CA ASN A 205 -3.53 -7.37 -15.17
C ASN A 205 -4.57 -7.73 -14.09
N LEU A 206 -4.13 -8.31 -12.96
CA LEU A 206 -5.02 -8.62 -11.84
C LEU A 206 -5.66 -7.36 -11.25
N LEU A 207 -4.91 -6.27 -11.13
CA LEU A 207 -5.44 -4.98 -10.68
C LEU A 207 -6.55 -4.49 -11.61
N LEU A 208 -6.32 -4.50 -12.93
CA LEU A 208 -7.34 -4.09 -13.89
C LEU A 208 -8.58 -4.98 -13.83
N GLU A 209 -8.41 -6.30 -13.74
CA GLU A 209 -9.52 -7.26 -13.58
C GLU A 209 -10.33 -6.96 -12.31
N ASN A 210 -9.66 -6.73 -11.18
CA ASN A 210 -10.31 -6.37 -9.92
C ASN A 210 -11.05 -5.03 -10.01
N LEU A 211 -10.45 -4.01 -10.64
CA LEU A 211 -11.11 -2.72 -10.87
C LEU A 211 -12.37 -2.87 -11.75
N ARG A 212 -12.29 -3.67 -12.81
CA ARG A 212 -13.45 -3.95 -13.68
C ARG A 212 -14.55 -4.72 -12.94
N SER A 213 -14.19 -5.60 -12.02
CA SER A 213 -15.14 -6.42 -11.25
C SER A 213 -16.09 -5.59 -10.37
N VAL A 214 -15.67 -4.38 -9.96
CA VAL A 214 -16.46 -3.45 -9.15
C VAL A 214 -17.20 -2.41 -9.99
N SER A 215 -17.33 -2.61 -11.30
CA SER A 215 -18.05 -1.70 -12.19
C SER A 215 -19.56 -1.65 -11.87
N PRO A 216 -20.18 -0.46 -11.90
CA PRO A 216 -21.61 -0.35 -11.65
C PRO A 216 -22.45 -1.06 -12.72
N GLY A 217 -23.50 -1.77 -12.28
CA GLY A 217 -24.48 -2.39 -13.17
C GLY A 217 -23.97 -3.57 -14.00
N GLY A 218 -22.78 -4.12 -13.69
CA GLY A 218 -22.25 -5.32 -14.34
C GLY A 218 -22.01 -5.17 -15.85
N ARG A 219 -21.54 -3.98 -16.28
CA ARG A 219 -21.25 -3.69 -17.69
C ARG A 219 -20.19 -4.65 -18.24
N THR A 220 -20.38 -5.10 -19.48
CA THR A 220 -19.53 -6.11 -20.12
C THR A 220 -18.14 -5.62 -20.50
N ASP A 221 -17.98 -4.30 -20.74
CA ASP A 221 -16.70 -3.67 -21.05
C ASP A 221 -16.61 -2.31 -20.35
N PRO A 222 -16.30 -2.29 -19.04
CA PRO A 222 -16.31 -1.07 -18.26
C PRO A 222 -15.06 -0.23 -18.51
N VAL A 223 -15.26 1.07 -18.68
CA VAL A 223 -14.17 2.02 -18.88
C VAL A 223 -13.54 2.34 -17.52
N VAL A 224 -12.26 1.99 -17.39
CA VAL A 224 -11.42 2.27 -16.21
C VAL A 224 -10.45 3.40 -16.55
N VAL A 225 -10.24 4.33 -15.62
CA VAL A 225 -9.22 5.39 -15.73
C VAL A 225 -8.43 5.52 -14.42
N VAL A 226 -7.20 6.03 -14.50
CA VAL A 226 -6.39 6.40 -13.33
C VAL A 226 -6.45 7.91 -13.14
N LEU A 227 -7.08 8.36 -12.05
CA LEU A 227 -7.17 9.79 -11.71
C LEU A 227 -5.96 10.22 -10.89
N THR A 228 -5.14 11.12 -11.43
CA THR A 228 -3.90 11.61 -10.83
C THR A 228 -3.99 13.09 -10.45
N PRO A 229 -3.31 13.55 -9.37
CA PRO A 229 -3.19 14.97 -9.06
C PRO A 229 -2.21 15.72 -9.98
N GLY A 230 -1.57 15.02 -10.92
CA GLY A 230 -0.65 15.60 -11.90
C GLY A 230 0.84 15.47 -11.53
N PRO A 231 1.73 16.03 -12.36
CA PRO A 231 3.18 15.76 -12.34
C PRO A 231 3.92 16.30 -11.11
N TYR A 232 3.32 17.22 -10.35
CA TYR A 232 3.93 17.77 -9.14
C TYR A 232 3.76 16.88 -7.89
N ASN A 233 3.13 15.72 -8.03
CA ASN A 233 3.02 14.73 -6.97
C ASN A 233 4.18 13.74 -7.01
N SER A 234 4.73 13.40 -5.83
CA SER A 234 5.90 12.52 -5.71
C SER A 234 5.70 11.11 -6.25
N ALA A 235 4.46 10.62 -6.30
CA ALA A 235 4.10 9.30 -6.81
C ALA A 235 3.62 9.33 -8.27
N TYR A 236 3.71 10.48 -8.97
CA TYR A 236 3.21 10.61 -10.35
C TYR A 236 3.79 9.57 -11.32
N PHE A 237 5.09 9.25 -11.17
CA PHE A 237 5.73 8.17 -11.94
C PHE A 237 4.96 6.85 -11.81
N GLU A 238 4.58 6.46 -10.60
CA GLU A 238 3.81 5.24 -10.37
C GLU A 238 2.42 5.32 -10.99
N HIS A 239 1.76 6.48 -10.95
CA HIS A 239 0.43 6.65 -11.53
C HIS A 239 0.48 6.42 -13.05
N ALA A 240 1.44 7.06 -13.72
CA ALA A 240 1.67 6.90 -15.15
C ALA A 240 2.09 5.47 -15.51
N PHE A 241 3.00 4.87 -14.72
CA PHE A 241 3.42 3.49 -14.90
C PHE A 241 2.24 2.53 -14.83
N LEU A 242 1.41 2.62 -13.78
CA LEU A 242 0.26 1.72 -13.62
C LEU A 242 -0.78 1.92 -14.73
N ALA A 243 -1.09 3.16 -15.11
CA ALA A 243 -2.00 3.44 -16.21
C ALA A 243 -1.51 2.83 -17.53
N GLN A 244 -0.22 3.02 -17.84
CA GLN A 244 0.42 2.47 -19.03
C GLN A 244 0.40 0.93 -19.03
N GLN A 245 0.78 0.29 -17.91
CA GLN A 245 0.85 -1.17 -17.82
C GLN A 245 -0.55 -1.82 -17.84
N MET A 246 -1.57 -1.15 -17.29
CA MET A 246 -2.96 -1.59 -17.40
C MET A 246 -3.56 -1.29 -18.78
N GLY A 247 -2.95 -0.42 -19.58
CA GLY A 247 -3.51 0.03 -20.86
C GLY A 247 -4.78 0.87 -20.69
N VAL A 248 -4.82 1.71 -19.66
CA VAL A 248 -5.94 2.62 -19.37
C VAL A 248 -5.49 4.07 -19.40
N GLU A 249 -6.45 5.00 -19.51
CA GLU A 249 -6.15 6.43 -19.56
C GLU A 249 -5.68 6.95 -18.19
N LEU A 250 -4.57 7.70 -18.20
CA LEU A 250 -4.14 8.54 -17.08
C LEU A 250 -4.78 9.92 -17.24
N VAL A 251 -5.55 10.36 -16.25
CA VAL A 251 -6.38 11.56 -16.36
C VAL A 251 -6.22 12.47 -15.14
N GLU A 252 -6.28 13.78 -15.36
CA GLU A 252 -6.44 14.77 -14.29
C GLU A 252 -7.92 15.17 -14.14
N GLY A 253 -8.27 15.89 -13.06
CA GLY A 253 -9.66 16.29 -12.80
C GLY A 253 -10.31 17.07 -13.96
N GLN A 254 -9.54 17.92 -14.65
CA GLN A 254 -10.02 18.73 -15.79
C GLN A 254 -10.39 17.92 -17.04
N ASP A 255 -9.83 16.72 -17.19
CA ASP A 255 -10.13 15.80 -18.30
C ASP A 255 -11.49 15.12 -18.13
N LEU A 256 -12.02 15.13 -16.90
CA LEU A 256 -13.29 14.54 -16.54
C LEU A 256 -14.35 15.63 -16.31
N PHE A 257 -15.62 15.26 -16.48
CA PHE A 257 -16.75 16.09 -16.05
C PHE A 257 -17.96 15.25 -15.71
N VAL A 258 -18.87 15.82 -14.91
CA VAL A 258 -20.13 15.18 -14.54
C VAL A 258 -21.29 15.80 -15.31
N ALA A 259 -22.13 14.95 -15.89
CA ALA A 259 -23.41 15.33 -16.50
C ALA A 259 -24.45 14.26 -16.20
N ASP A 260 -25.67 14.65 -15.80
CA ASP A 260 -26.74 13.73 -15.42
C ASP A 260 -26.30 12.64 -14.43
N GLN A 261 -25.49 13.03 -13.43
CA GLN A 261 -24.90 12.13 -12.42
C GLN A 261 -24.01 11.01 -13.00
N HIS A 262 -23.50 11.19 -14.21
CA HIS A 262 -22.55 10.29 -14.85
C HIS A 262 -21.21 11.00 -15.07
N VAL A 263 -20.11 10.28 -14.94
CA VAL A 263 -18.76 10.80 -15.19
C VAL A 263 -18.37 10.51 -16.64
N TYR A 264 -17.84 11.52 -17.32
CA TYR A 264 -17.37 11.41 -18.69
C TYR A 264 -15.94 11.90 -18.82
N LEU A 265 -15.15 11.17 -19.60
CA LEU A 265 -13.87 11.58 -20.14
C LEU A 265 -14.08 12.44 -21.38
N ARG A 266 -13.39 13.59 -21.44
CA ARG A 266 -13.35 14.45 -22.63
C ARG A 266 -12.47 13.78 -23.70
N THR A 267 -13.05 13.48 -24.86
CA THR A 267 -12.29 12.98 -26.01
C THR A 267 -12.59 13.81 -27.25
N THR A 268 -11.70 13.75 -28.25
CA THR A 268 -11.91 14.40 -29.55
C THR A 268 -13.09 13.84 -30.34
N ARG A 269 -13.52 12.60 -30.03
CA ARG A 269 -14.67 11.94 -30.67
C ARG A 269 -15.99 12.17 -29.94
N GLY A 270 -15.97 12.93 -28.84
CA GLY A 270 -17.10 13.15 -27.95
C GLY A 270 -16.87 12.58 -26.54
N PRO A 271 -17.81 12.80 -25.62
CA PRO A 271 -17.67 12.35 -24.24
C PRO A 271 -17.76 10.83 -24.14
N GLN A 272 -16.79 10.21 -23.48
CA GLN A 272 -16.77 8.77 -23.20
C GLN A 272 -17.13 8.55 -21.74
N ARG A 273 -18.16 7.75 -21.47
CA ARG A 273 -18.57 7.44 -20.10
C ARG A 273 -17.46 6.65 -19.38
N VAL A 274 -17.17 7.05 -18.15
CA VAL A 274 -16.24 6.37 -17.24
C VAL A 274 -17.03 5.58 -16.21
N ASP A 275 -16.67 4.32 -16.01
CA ASP A 275 -17.40 3.42 -15.11
C ASP A 275 -16.64 3.18 -13.79
N VAL A 276 -15.30 3.17 -13.82
CA VAL A 276 -14.45 2.98 -12.64
C VAL A 276 -13.27 3.96 -12.68
N ILE A 277 -13.01 4.60 -11.54
CA ILE A 277 -11.88 5.52 -11.36
C ILE A 277 -10.97 4.93 -10.30
N TYR A 278 -9.77 4.51 -10.69
CA TYR A 278 -8.68 4.24 -9.76
C TYR A 278 -8.07 5.58 -9.34
N ARG A 279 -8.48 6.09 -8.19
CA ARG A 279 -8.08 7.40 -7.69
C ARG A 279 -6.72 7.34 -7.00
N ARG A 280 -5.85 8.29 -7.35
CA ARG A 280 -4.58 8.56 -6.66
C ARG A 280 -4.58 9.95 -6.02
N ILE A 281 -5.77 10.38 -5.60
CA ILE A 281 -6.06 11.67 -4.96
C ILE A 281 -6.78 11.39 -3.65
N ASP A 282 -6.41 12.10 -2.59
CA ASP A 282 -7.05 12.02 -1.27
C ASP A 282 -8.49 12.52 -1.30
N ASP A 283 -9.33 11.99 -0.41
CA ASP A 283 -10.78 12.22 -0.36
C ASP A 283 -11.15 13.71 -0.43
N ASP A 284 -10.45 14.53 0.35
CA ASP A 284 -10.71 15.96 0.48
C ASP A 284 -10.62 16.72 -0.83
N PHE A 285 -9.83 16.23 -1.77
CA PHE A 285 -9.56 16.91 -3.03
C PHE A 285 -10.39 16.37 -4.20
N LEU A 286 -11.19 15.30 -4.01
CA LEU A 286 -11.89 14.60 -5.10
C LEU A 286 -13.06 15.38 -5.72
N ASP A 287 -13.80 16.15 -4.93
CA ASP A 287 -14.99 16.87 -5.39
C ASP A 287 -15.14 18.19 -4.64
N PRO A 288 -14.92 19.35 -5.28
CA PRO A 288 -15.06 20.66 -4.63
C PRO A 288 -16.50 21.00 -4.23
N LEU A 289 -17.52 20.28 -4.72
CA LEU A 289 -18.91 20.47 -4.30
C LEU A 289 -19.26 19.70 -3.02
N ALA A 290 -18.47 18.69 -2.65
CA ALA A 290 -18.73 17.83 -1.49
C ALA A 290 -17.67 18.00 -0.38
N PHE A 291 -16.42 18.29 -0.73
CA PHE A 291 -15.28 18.32 0.18
C PHE A 291 -14.60 19.70 0.17
N ARG A 292 -13.31 19.80 -0.18
CA ARG A 292 -12.60 21.09 -0.20
C ARG A 292 -13.02 21.95 -1.40
N PRO A 293 -13.67 23.11 -1.16
CA PRO A 293 -14.22 23.93 -2.25
C PRO A 293 -13.16 24.63 -3.09
N ASP A 294 -11.94 24.76 -2.58
CA ASP A 294 -10.77 25.32 -3.27
C ASP A 294 -9.94 24.26 -4.02
N SER A 295 -10.34 22.99 -3.98
CA SER A 295 -9.66 21.93 -4.72
C SER A 295 -9.78 22.14 -6.23
N VAL A 296 -8.64 22.09 -6.92
CA VAL A 296 -8.53 22.09 -8.39
C VAL A 296 -8.15 20.72 -8.96
N LEU A 297 -7.95 19.71 -8.10
CA LEU A 297 -7.46 18.39 -8.50
C LEU A 297 -8.61 17.43 -8.86
N GLY A 298 -9.76 17.62 -8.23
CA GLY A 298 -10.93 16.76 -8.33
C GLY A 298 -11.86 17.09 -9.50
N VAL A 299 -13.05 16.48 -9.46
CA VAL A 299 -14.10 16.65 -10.48
C VAL A 299 -15.38 17.08 -9.77
N ALA A 300 -15.89 18.26 -10.13
CA ALA A 300 -17.11 18.80 -9.53
C ALA A 300 -18.31 17.86 -9.77
N GLY A 301 -18.98 17.43 -8.69
CA GLY A 301 -20.14 16.54 -8.72
C GLY A 301 -19.78 15.05 -8.79
N LEU A 302 -18.50 14.68 -8.72
CA LEU A 302 -18.05 13.29 -8.72
C LEU A 302 -18.67 12.48 -7.59
N PHE A 303 -18.77 13.06 -6.39
CA PHE A 303 -19.33 12.36 -5.25
C PHE A 303 -20.82 12.09 -5.44
N ALA A 304 -21.56 13.01 -6.06
CA ALA A 304 -22.97 12.80 -6.40
C ALA A 304 -23.14 11.66 -7.42
N ALA A 305 -22.28 11.60 -8.45
CA ALA A 305 -22.27 10.50 -9.42
C ALA A 305 -21.94 9.14 -8.78
N TYR A 306 -20.98 9.13 -7.84
CA TYR A 306 -20.61 7.95 -7.06
C TYR A 306 -21.77 7.47 -6.19
N ARG A 307 -22.39 8.38 -5.40
CA ARG A 307 -23.57 8.07 -4.57
C ARG A 307 -24.78 7.60 -5.38
N ALA A 308 -24.93 8.06 -6.62
CA ALA A 308 -25.97 7.61 -7.53
C ALA A 308 -25.73 6.19 -8.08
N GLY A 309 -24.57 5.59 -7.81
CA GLY A 309 -24.19 4.28 -8.31
C GLY A 309 -23.85 4.27 -9.81
N ASN A 310 -23.43 5.40 -10.37
CA ASN A 310 -23.15 5.54 -11.81
C ASN A 310 -21.66 5.42 -12.17
N VAL A 311 -20.77 5.50 -11.17
CA VAL A 311 -19.32 5.31 -11.26
C VAL A 311 -18.85 4.62 -9.98
N THR A 312 -17.72 3.91 -10.02
CA THR A 312 -17.05 3.37 -8.82
C THR A 312 -15.73 4.09 -8.59
N LEU A 313 -15.42 4.41 -7.33
CA LEU A 313 -14.11 4.91 -6.91
C LEU A 313 -13.33 3.80 -6.21
N ALA A 314 -12.07 3.62 -6.61
CA ALA A 314 -11.14 2.67 -6.01
C ALA A 314 -9.86 3.42 -5.57
N ASN A 315 -9.46 3.39 -4.29
CA ASN A 315 -10.24 2.91 -3.15
C ASN A 315 -11.50 3.75 -2.88
N ALA A 316 -12.45 3.24 -2.11
CA ALA A 316 -13.63 4.01 -1.71
C ALA A 316 -13.25 5.26 -0.89
N ILE A 317 -14.14 6.24 -0.84
CA ILE A 317 -14.02 7.40 0.07
C ILE A 317 -14.22 6.92 1.52
N GLY A 318 -13.45 7.49 2.46
CA GLY A 318 -13.58 7.21 3.89
C GLY A 318 -12.76 6.04 4.41
N THR A 319 -11.98 5.37 3.56
CA THR A 319 -11.11 4.25 3.99
C THR A 319 -10.06 4.66 5.01
N GLY A 320 -9.68 5.95 5.05
CA GLY A 320 -8.69 6.49 5.99
C GLY A 320 -9.07 6.32 7.46
N LEU A 321 -10.34 6.11 7.79
CA LEU A 321 -10.72 5.79 9.16
C LEU A 321 -10.10 4.46 9.64
N ALA A 322 -10.01 3.47 8.74
CA ALA A 322 -9.55 2.12 9.08
C ALA A 322 -8.03 2.00 9.15
N ASP A 323 -7.28 2.91 8.51
CA ASP A 323 -5.82 2.97 8.60
C ASP A 323 -5.29 4.03 9.57
N ASP A 324 -6.18 4.77 10.24
CA ASP A 324 -5.76 5.73 11.25
C ASP A 324 -5.05 5.03 12.43
N LYS A 325 -3.97 5.65 12.94
CA LYS A 325 -3.18 5.08 14.04
C LYS A 325 -4.00 4.84 15.32
N SER A 326 -5.09 5.59 15.53
CA SER A 326 -6.00 5.36 16.66
C SER A 326 -6.92 4.15 16.47
N THR A 327 -7.17 3.75 15.22
CA THR A 327 -7.94 2.57 14.83
C THR A 327 -7.09 1.31 14.78
N TYR A 328 -5.81 1.43 14.40
CA TYR A 328 -4.84 0.33 14.24
C TYR A 328 -4.85 -0.69 15.39
N ILE A 329 -4.91 -0.22 16.64
CA ILE A 329 -4.88 -1.08 17.84
C ILE A 329 -6.09 -2.01 17.98
N TYR A 330 -7.18 -1.72 17.27
CA TYR A 330 -8.42 -2.49 17.31
C TYR A 330 -8.48 -3.58 16.24
N VAL A 331 -7.56 -3.59 15.27
CA VAL A 331 -7.60 -4.55 14.15
C VAL A 331 -7.60 -6.03 14.61
N PRO A 332 -6.84 -6.43 15.65
CA PRO A 332 -6.98 -7.78 16.23
C PRO A 332 -8.40 -8.11 16.68
N GLU A 333 -9.09 -7.16 17.32
CA GLU A 333 -10.49 -7.32 17.74
C GLU A 333 -11.45 -7.29 16.56
N MET A 334 -11.15 -6.54 15.49
CA MET A 334 -11.93 -6.57 14.24
C MET A 334 -11.88 -7.97 13.61
N ILE A 335 -10.71 -8.61 13.57
CA ILE A 335 -10.56 -9.98 13.05
C ILE A 335 -11.44 -10.95 13.85
N ARG A 336 -11.36 -10.89 15.19
CA ARG A 336 -12.19 -11.72 16.08
C ARG A 336 -13.68 -11.45 15.88
N PHE A 337 -14.07 -10.18 15.82
CA PHE A 337 -15.47 -9.78 15.76
C PHE A 337 -16.13 -10.10 14.40
N TYR A 338 -15.46 -9.80 13.29
CA TYR A 338 -16.05 -9.96 11.95
C TYR A 338 -15.81 -11.33 11.33
N LEU A 339 -14.68 -11.98 11.64
CA LEU A 339 -14.29 -13.24 11.02
C LEU A 339 -14.45 -14.43 11.98
N GLY A 340 -14.51 -14.20 13.30
CA GLY A 340 -14.52 -15.28 14.29
C GLY A 340 -13.20 -16.05 14.33
N GLU A 341 -12.11 -15.41 13.91
CA GLU A 341 -10.78 -16.00 13.77
C GLU A 341 -9.78 -15.32 14.74
N GLU A 342 -8.67 -15.99 15.04
CA GLU A 342 -7.55 -15.36 15.73
C GLU A 342 -6.58 -14.70 14.72
N PRO A 343 -6.00 -13.53 15.03
CA PRO A 343 -5.07 -12.85 14.14
C PRO A 343 -3.82 -13.69 13.81
N ILE A 344 -3.59 -13.92 12.52
CA ILE A 344 -2.38 -14.62 12.02
C ILE A 344 -1.14 -13.74 12.19
N LEU A 345 -1.25 -12.46 11.81
CA LEU A 345 -0.20 -11.46 11.99
C LEU A 345 -0.53 -10.61 13.23
N GLN A 346 0.47 -10.41 14.08
CA GLN A 346 0.31 -9.64 15.30
C GLN A 346 0.47 -8.14 15.02
N ASN A 347 -0.16 -7.30 15.83
CA ASN A 347 0.20 -5.89 15.90
C ASN A 347 1.46 -5.73 16.77
N VAL A 348 2.23 -4.68 16.51
CA VAL A 348 3.26 -4.24 17.44
C VAL A 348 2.58 -3.66 18.70
N PRO A 349 3.07 -4.01 19.92
CA PRO A 349 2.57 -3.42 21.16
C PRO A 349 2.59 -1.90 21.08
N THR A 350 1.42 -1.28 21.26
CA THR A 350 1.22 0.16 21.05
C THR A 350 0.51 0.77 22.25
N TRP A 351 1.07 1.84 22.80
CA TRP A 351 0.53 2.59 23.94
C TRP A 351 -0.07 3.91 23.49
N GLN A 352 -1.19 4.31 24.10
CA GLN A 352 -1.91 5.53 23.74
C GLN A 352 -1.65 6.64 24.75
N LEU A 353 -0.87 7.65 24.38
CA LEU A 353 -0.46 8.74 25.29
C LEU A 353 -1.63 9.61 25.82
N ARG A 354 -2.84 9.47 25.29
CA ARG A 354 -4.07 10.06 25.88
C ARG A 354 -4.52 9.36 27.16
N LYS A 355 -4.12 8.10 27.38
CA LYS A 355 -4.40 7.36 28.60
C LYS A 355 -3.31 7.69 29.63
N PRO A 356 -3.67 8.18 30.83
CA PRO A 356 -2.67 8.59 31.82
C PRO A 356 -1.66 7.49 32.20
N ASP A 357 -2.11 6.23 32.28
CA ASP A 357 -1.23 5.10 32.62
C ASP A 357 -0.25 4.76 31.50
N ASP A 358 -0.70 4.75 30.25
CA ASP A 358 0.14 4.56 29.07
C ASP A 358 1.16 5.70 28.94
N LEU A 359 0.73 6.95 29.13
CA LEU A 359 1.61 8.11 29.13
C LEU A 359 2.70 7.98 30.19
N LYS A 360 2.33 7.60 31.42
CA LYS A 360 3.29 7.38 32.51
C LYS A 360 4.27 6.25 32.17
N HIS A 361 3.78 5.15 31.59
CA HIS A 361 4.64 4.05 31.14
C HIS A 361 5.66 4.54 30.11
N VAL A 362 5.20 5.22 29.05
CA VAL A 362 6.03 5.71 27.95
C VAL A 362 7.06 6.72 28.44
N LEU A 363 6.66 7.71 29.27
CA LEU A 363 7.59 8.70 29.82
C LEU A 363 8.68 8.07 30.70
N SER A 364 8.37 6.96 31.39
CA SER A 364 9.36 6.27 32.23
C SER A 364 10.40 5.45 31.43
N ARG A 365 10.15 5.16 30.16
CA ARG A 365 10.98 4.31 29.29
C ARG A 365 11.23 4.93 27.92
N LEU A 366 11.22 6.26 27.84
CA LEU A 366 11.24 6.98 26.57
C LEU A 366 12.47 6.65 25.71
N SER A 367 13.61 6.36 26.34
CA SER A 367 14.85 5.95 25.65
C SER A 367 14.79 4.55 25.02
N GLU A 368 13.75 3.76 25.29
CA GLU A 368 13.57 2.39 24.81
C GLU A 368 12.42 2.28 23.78
N LEU A 369 11.75 3.39 23.45
CA LEU A 369 10.52 3.42 22.66
C LEU A 369 10.64 4.34 21.44
N VAL A 370 9.83 4.04 20.42
CA VAL A 370 9.63 4.92 19.27
C VAL A 370 8.29 5.63 19.45
N VAL A 371 8.29 6.97 19.42
CA VAL A 371 7.08 7.79 19.54
C VAL A 371 6.77 8.41 18.19
N LYS A 372 5.53 8.22 17.72
CA LYS A 372 5.01 8.79 16.47
C LYS A 372 3.75 9.61 16.74
N GLU A 373 3.54 10.68 15.98
CA GLU A 373 2.29 11.43 15.99
C GLU A 373 1.17 10.63 15.33
N VAL A 374 -0.07 10.76 15.84
CA VAL A 374 -1.24 10.01 15.36
C VAL A 374 -1.57 10.40 13.91
N GLN A 375 -1.59 11.69 13.61
CA GLN A 375 -1.91 12.23 12.29
C GLN A 375 -0.62 12.74 11.62
N GLY A 376 -0.17 12.04 10.57
CA GLY A 376 1.04 12.39 9.83
C GLY A 376 1.49 11.23 8.94
N SER A 377 2.07 11.56 7.78
CA SER A 377 2.73 10.62 6.87
C SER A 377 4.21 10.49 7.26
N GLY A 378 4.64 9.31 7.74
CA GLY A 378 6.03 9.02 8.16
C GLY A 378 6.16 8.28 9.50
#